data_AF-A0A0N1B687-F1
#
_entry.id   AF-A0A0N1B687-F1
#
_cell.length_a   1.000
_cell.length_b   1.000
_cell.length_c   1.000
_cell.angle_alpha   90.00
_cell.angle_beta   90.00
_cell.angle_gamma   90.00
#
_symmetry.space_group_name_H-M   'P 1'
#
loop_
_entity.id
_entity.type
_entity.pdbx_description
1 polymer ?
#
loop_
_entity_poly.entity_id
_entity_poly.type
_entity_poly.pdbx_seq_one_letter_code
_entity_poly.pdbx_strand_id
1 'polypeptide(L)'
;MLVASAAGAATPPLSGEKAAFPPFDVATFAGQLFWLAISFGALYWLMSTIALPRMGAILDERAQAIGRDLDNAARMQAKAEETAIAYEAALAEARKNAQGIAQASRDTSAKASDARRLTVEGELAAKLAQAEATIATTKASAMTNVRSLGSDVAVAIVTKLTGQAPSATEASEAVDQVLARS
;
A
#
# COMPACT_ATOMS: atom_id res chain seq x y z
N MET A 1 -85.97 39.17 4.57
CA MET A 1 -86.91 38.26 5.27
C MET A 1 -86.70 38.50 6.77
N LEU A 2 -87.50 39.35 7.42
CA LEU A 2 -88.76 39.02 8.14
C LEU A 2 -88.50 37.98 9.24
N VAL A 3 -88.65 38.25 10.54
CA VAL A 3 -89.78 38.91 11.20
C VAL A 3 -89.33 39.73 12.42
N ALA A 4 -89.86 40.95 12.50
CA ALA A 4 -89.89 41.79 13.69
C ALA A 4 -91.08 41.41 14.58
N SER A 5 -90.91 41.43 15.91
CA SER A 5 -91.98 41.52 16.90
C SER A 5 -91.35 41.90 18.24
N ALA A 6 -91.85 42.81 19.06
CA ALA A 6 -92.75 43.95 18.93
C ALA A 6 -92.43 44.78 20.18
N ALA A 7 -92.54 46.09 20.08
CA ALA A 7 -92.23 47.03 21.14
C ALA A 7 -93.07 46.77 22.41
N GLY A 8 -92.40 46.84 23.56
CA GLY A 8 -93.03 47.06 24.86
C GLY A 8 -92.36 48.26 25.52
N ALA A 9 -92.70 49.46 25.07
CA ALA A 9 -92.31 50.70 25.73
C ALA A 9 -93.14 50.86 27.01
N ALA A 10 -92.63 50.34 28.12
CA ALA A 10 -93.07 50.70 29.46
C ALA A 10 -92.04 51.69 30.03
N THR A 11 -92.45 52.93 30.25
CA THR A 11 -91.68 53.95 30.97
C THR A 11 -91.70 53.63 32.47
N PRO A 12 -90.57 53.26 33.10
CA PRO A 12 -90.49 53.20 34.55
C PRO A 12 -90.29 54.62 35.13
N PRO A 13 -90.76 54.88 36.36
CA PRO A 13 -90.70 56.20 36.97
C PRO A 13 -89.27 56.62 37.31
N LEU A 14 -89.03 57.93 37.18
CA LEU A 14 -87.82 58.64 37.61
C LEU A 14 -87.63 58.46 39.13
N SER A 15 -86.81 57.49 39.51
CA SER A 15 -86.23 57.39 40.85
C SER A 15 -84.71 57.33 40.68
N GLY A 16 -84.02 58.24 41.36
CA GLY A 16 -82.60 58.52 41.18
C GLY A 16 -81.69 57.42 41.71
N GLU A 17 -81.55 56.33 40.97
CA GLU A 17 -80.46 55.38 41.13
C GLU A 17 -79.60 55.44 39.87
N LYS A 18 -78.32 55.79 40.03
CA LYS A 18 -77.36 55.76 38.91
C LYS A 18 -77.27 54.31 38.43
N ALA A 19 -78.00 53.96 37.37
CA ALA A 19 -77.79 52.69 36.68
C ALA A 19 -76.33 52.68 36.19
N ALA A 20 -75.47 51.94 36.90
CA ALA A 20 -74.09 51.72 36.50
C ALA A 20 -74.09 51.15 35.08
N PHE A 21 -73.15 51.60 34.25
CA PHE A 21 -72.99 51.09 32.90
C PHE A 21 -72.88 49.55 32.99
N PRO A 22 -73.78 48.77 32.36
CA PRO A 22 -73.95 47.34 32.65
C PRO A 22 -72.67 46.48 32.69
N PRO A 23 -71.63 46.72 31.87
CA PRO A 23 -70.39 45.94 31.95
C PRO A 23 -69.43 46.32 33.09
N PHE A 24 -69.72 47.37 33.89
CA PHE A 24 -68.90 47.80 35.04
C PHE A 24 -69.65 47.69 36.38
N ASP A 25 -70.65 46.80 36.46
CA ASP A 25 -71.30 46.49 37.72
C ASP A 25 -70.41 45.56 38.58
N VAL A 26 -69.86 46.12 39.66
CA VAL A 26 -68.97 45.45 40.61
C VAL A 26 -69.61 44.23 41.30
N ALA A 27 -70.94 44.14 41.33
CA ALA A 27 -71.64 42.97 41.89
C ALA A 27 -71.39 41.69 41.07
N THR A 28 -71.10 41.82 39.77
CA THR A 28 -70.84 40.67 38.87
C THR A 28 -69.38 40.24 38.84
N PHE A 29 -68.46 41.09 39.31
CA PHE A 29 -67.02 40.84 39.26
C PHE A 29 -66.59 39.63 40.06
N ALA A 30 -67.23 39.35 41.21
CA ALA A 30 -66.91 38.17 42.01
C ALA A 30 -67.16 36.86 41.24
N GLY A 31 -68.28 36.75 40.53
CA GLY A 31 -68.60 35.59 39.70
C GLY A 31 -67.66 35.45 38.50
N GLN A 32 -67.32 36.56 37.85
CA GLN A 32 -66.37 36.59 36.75
C GLN A 32 -64.96 36.18 37.19
N LEU A 33 -64.48 36.68 38.33
CA LEU A 33 -63.19 36.31 38.91
C LEU A 33 -63.16 34.86 39.37
N PHE A 34 -64.26 34.34 39.91
CA PHE A 34 -64.38 32.93 40.28
C PHE A 34 -64.24 32.01 39.05
N TRP A 35 -64.99 32.29 37.98
CA TRP A 35 -64.87 31.52 36.73
C TRP A 35 -63.54 31.73 36.01
N LEU A 36 -62.97 32.93 36.08
CA LEU A 36 -61.63 33.21 35.59
C LEU A 36 -60.60 32.36 36.34
N ALA A 37 -60.67 32.28 37.67
CA ALA A 37 -59.75 31.48 38.46
C ALA A 37 -59.86 29.98 38.13
N ILE A 38 -61.08 29.46 37.96
CA ILE A 38 -61.29 28.06 37.58
C ILE A 38 -60.75 27.78 36.17
N SER A 39 -61.12 28.60 35.18
CA SER A 39 -60.69 28.40 33.79
C SER A 39 -59.19 28.60 33.61
N PHE A 40 -58.60 29.60 34.27
CA PHE A 40 -57.17 29.83 34.29
C PHE A 40 -56.42 28.71 35.00
N GLY A 41 -56.94 28.21 36.14
CA GLY A 41 -56.38 27.06 36.84
C GLY A 41 -56.40 25.78 35.99
N ALA A 42 -57.51 25.52 35.30
CA ALA A 42 -57.63 24.39 34.37
C ALA A 42 -56.66 24.52 33.18
N LEU A 43 -56.54 25.73 32.59
CA LEU A 43 -55.58 26.01 31.53
C LEU A 43 -54.13 25.85 32.01
N TYR A 44 -53.80 26.36 33.20
CA TYR A 44 -52.48 26.23 33.80
C TYR A 44 -52.12 24.77 34.04
N TRP A 45 -53.06 23.98 34.59
CA TRP A 45 -52.87 22.56 34.79
C TRP A 45 -52.64 21.81 33.48
N LEU A 46 -53.42 22.11 32.44
CA LEU A 46 -53.25 21.54 31.09
C LEU A 46 -51.89 21.92 30.48
N MET A 47 -51.49 23.19 30.60
CA MET A 47 -50.22 23.69 30.06
C MET A 47 -49.03 23.06 30.80
N SER A 48 -49.11 22.95 32.13
CA SER A 48 -48.09 22.35 32.96
C SER A 48 -47.92 20.86 32.69
N THR A 49 -49.01 20.15 32.38
CA THR A 49 -48.98 18.69 32.19
C THR A 49 -48.73 18.25 30.76
N ILE A 50 -48.96 19.11 29.76
CA ILE A 50 -48.81 18.73 28.34
C ILE A 50 -47.78 19.59 27.61
N ALA A 51 -47.85 20.92 27.73
CA ALA A 51 -47.00 21.79 26.93
C ALA A 51 -45.54 21.82 27.41
N LEU A 52 -45.32 21.97 28.73
CA LEU A 52 -43.98 21.94 29.32
C LEU A 52 -43.23 20.63 29.08
N PRO A 53 -43.80 19.43 29.35
CA PRO A 53 -43.08 18.18 29.12
C PRO A 53 -42.78 17.93 27.64
N ARG A 54 -43.64 18.37 26.72
CA ARG A 54 -43.36 18.26 25.27
C ARG A 54 -42.16 19.10 24.84
N MET A 55 -42.05 20.33 25.36
CA MET A 55 -40.91 21.20 25.06
C MET A 55 -39.62 20.67 25.69
N GLY A 56 -39.69 20.17 26.93
CA GLY A 56 -38.58 19.50 27.60
C GLY A 56 -38.07 18.29 26.80
N ALA A 57 -38.98 17.42 26.36
CA ALA A 57 -38.62 16.23 25.58
C ALA A 57 -37.85 16.56 24.29
N ILE A 58 -38.23 17.61 23.57
CA ILE A 58 -37.53 18.03 22.34
C ILE A 58 -36.13 18.55 22.65
N LEU A 59 -35.97 19.33 23.72
CA LEU A 59 -34.67 19.85 24.15
C LEU A 59 -33.75 18.71 24.58
N ASP A 60 -34.27 17.76 25.35
CA ASP A 60 -33.54 16.57 25.78
C ASP A 60 -33.14 15.68 24.60
N GLU A 61 -34.04 15.46 23.63
CA GLU A 61 -33.75 14.70 22.41
C GLU A 61 -32.63 15.35 21.60
N ARG A 62 -32.65 16.68 21.45
CA ARG A 62 -31.59 17.42 20.76
C ARG A 62 -30.27 17.35 21.52
N ALA A 63 -30.30 17.53 22.84
CA ALA A 63 -29.09 17.45 23.66
C ALA A 63 -28.48 16.04 23.58
N GLN A 64 -29.29 14.99 23.62
CA GLN A 64 -28.85 13.62 23.45
C GLN A 64 -28.32 13.34 22.05
N ALA A 65 -28.98 13.85 21.00
CA ALA A 65 -28.50 13.71 19.62
C ALA A 65 -27.12 14.36 19.44
N ILE A 66 -26.96 15.61 19.88
CA ILE A 66 -25.69 16.33 19.82
C ILE A 66 -24.60 15.60 20.62
N GLY A 67 -24.92 15.14 21.83
CA GLY A 67 -23.99 14.36 22.65
C GLY A 67 -23.52 13.09 21.93
N ARG A 68 -24.46 12.30 21.40
CA ARG A 68 -24.13 11.10 20.61
C ARG A 68 -23.29 11.42 19.38
N ASP A 69 -23.59 12.50 18.67
CA ASP A 69 -22.86 12.88 17.46
C ASP A 69 -21.43 13.33 17.78
N LEU A 70 -21.24 14.09 18.87
CA LEU A 70 -19.91 14.48 19.35
C LEU A 70 -19.10 13.28 19.82
N ASP A 71 -19.70 12.36 20.58
CA ASP A 71 -19.03 11.14 21.03
C ASP A 71 -18.64 10.24 19.85
N ASN A 72 -19.53 10.11 18.86
CA ASN A 72 -19.25 9.36 17.64
C ASN A 72 -18.13 10.04 16.83
N ALA A 73 -18.16 11.36 16.68
CA ALA A 73 -17.11 12.10 15.98
C ALA A 73 -15.75 11.94 16.68
N ALA A 74 -15.70 12.06 18.01
CA ALA A 74 -14.48 11.86 18.79
C ALA A 74 -13.94 10.43 18.64
N ARG A 75 -14.82 9.41 18.68
CA ARG A 75 -14.44 8.01 18.45
C ARG A 75 -13.92 7.77 17.03
N MET A 76 -14.56 8.37 16.03
CA MET A 76 -14.14 8.26 14.64
C MET A 76 -12.79 8.95 14.40
N GLN A 77 -12.57 10.11 15.01
CA GLN A 77 -11.29 10.80 14.97
C GLN A 77 -10.19 9.96 15.62
N ALA A 78 -10.40 9.45 16.85
CA ALA A 78 -9.43 8.61 17.53
C ALA A 78 -9.08 7.35 16.72
N LYS A 79 -10.09 6.71 16.11
CA LYS A 79 -9.87 5.55 15.24
C LYS A 79 -9.11 5.91 13.96
N ALA A 80 -9.38 7.08 13.38
CA ALA A 80 -8.66 7.55 12.20
C ALA A 80 -7.19 7.83 12.52
N GLU A 81 -6.91 8.48 13.65
CA GLU A 81 -5.54 8.73 14.14
C GLU A 81 -4.79 7.42 14.42
N GLU A 82 -5.42 6.46 15.11
CA GLU A 82 -4.85 5.12 15.34
C GLU A 82 -4.53 4.40 14.02
N THR A 83 -5.47 4.44 13.07
CA THR A 83 -5.30 3.80 11.75
C THR A 83 -4.20 4.50 10.95
N ALA A 84 -4.10 5.83 11.03
CA ALA A 84 -3.04 6.59 10.37
C ALA A 84 -1.66 6.21 10.91
N ILE A 85 -1.51 6.14 12.23
CA ILE A 85 -0.26 5.71 12.88
C ILE A 85 0.10 4.28 12.47
N ALA A 86 -0.86 3.36 12.51
CA ALA A 86 -0.64 1.97 12.11
C ALA A 86 -0.26 1.86 10.62
N TYR A 87 -0.89 2.66 9.76
CA TYR A 87 -0.59 2.70 8.33
C TYR A 87 0.81 3.25 8.05
N GLU A 88 1.21 4.34 8.70
CA GLU A 88 2.55 4.91 8.58
C GLU A 88 3.63 3.93 9.07
N ALA A 89 3.39 3.25 10.19
CA ALA A 89 4.28 2.21 10.71
C ALA A 89 4.40 1.03 9.72
N ALA A 90 3.28 0.55 9.18
CA ALA A 90 3.27 -0.52 8.18
C ALA A 90 4.02 -0.11 6.91
N LEU A 91 3.88 1.13 6.45
CA LEU A 91 4.59 1.66 5.29
C LEU A 91 6.10 1.76 5.54
N ALA A 92 6.52 2.22 6.72
CA ALA A 92 7.91 2.28 7.10
C ALA A 92 8.55 0.89 7.15
N GLU A 93 7.87 -0.07 7.77
CA GLU A 93 8.32 -1.47 7.86
C GLU A 93 8.37 -2.13 6.48
N ALA A 94 7.37 -1.92 5.62
CA ALA A 94 7.39 -2.41 4.25
C ALA A 94 8.57 -1.85 3.44
N ARG A 95 8.87 -0.55 3.56
CA ARG A 95 10.03 0.08 2.91
C ARG A 95 11.35 -0.51 3.42
N LYS A 96 11.49 -0.69 4.74
CA LYS A 96 12.67 -1.31 5.35
C LYS A 96 12.86 -2.76 4.86
N ASN A 97 11.78 -3.54 4.81
CA ASN A 97 11.83 -4.92 4.31
C ASN A 97 12.17 -4.98 2.81
N ALA A 98 11.60 -4.09 1.99
CA ALA A 98 11.96 -4.00 0.58
C ALA A 98 13.44 -3.65 0.37
N GLN A 99 13.97 -2.69 1.13
CA GLN A 99 15.40 -2.35 1.10
C GLN A 99 16.27 -3.53 1.56
N GLY A 100 15.87 -4.23 2.62
CA GLY A 100 16.56 -5.43 3.11
C GLY A 100 16.61 -6.55 2.08
N ILE A 101 15.47 -6.84 1.42
CA ILE A 101 15.39 -7.83 0.34
C ILE A 101 16.26 -7.43 -0.85
N ALA A 102 16.22 -6.15 -1.25
CA ALA A 102 17.03 -5.64 -2.35
C ALA A 102 18.53 -5.79 -2.06
N GLN A 103 18.97 -5.46 -0.84
CA GLN A 103 20.36 -5.61 -0.44
C GLN A 103 20.78 -7.08 -0.39
N ALA A 104 19.99 -7.93 0.27
CA ALA A 104 20.27 -9.37 0.35
C ALA A 104 20.33 -10.04 -1.03
N SER A 105 19.46 -9.62 -1.96
CA SER A 105 19.47 -10.09 -3.34
C SER A 105 20.76 -9.67 -4.06
N ARG A 106 21.17 -8.40 -3.96
CA ARG A 106 22.44 -7.90 -4.53
C ARG A 106 23.64 -8.66 -3.98
N ASP A 107 23.71 -8.86 -2.66
CA ASP A 107 24.81 -9.57 -2.02
C ASP A 107 24.86 -11.04 -2.45
N THR A 108 23.70 -11.68 -2.58
CA THR A 108 23.60 -13.07 -3.06
C THR A 108 24.02 -13.18 -4.51
N SER A 109 23.56 -12.28 -5.39
CA SER A 109 23.95 -12.25 -6.80
C SER A 109 25.44 -11.97 -6.99
N ALA A 110 26.02 -11.07 -6.19
CA ALA A 110 27.46 -10.79 -6.20
C ALA A 110 28.26 -12.04 -5.83
N LYS A 111 27.92 -12.69 -4.70
CA LYS A 111 28.56 -13.94 -4.27
C LYS A 111 28.44 -15.06 -5.30
N ALA A 112 27.27 -15.23 -5.91
CA ALA A 112 27.05 -16.22 -6.96
C ALA A 112 27.87 -15.93 -8.21
N SER A 113 27.99 -14.65 -8.59
CA SER A 113 28.80 -14.21 -9.73
C SER A 113 30.29 -14.46 -9.49
N ASP A 114 30.79 -14.12 -8.30
CA ASP A 114 32.19 -14.36 -7.93
C ASP A 114 32.51 -15.87 -7.88
N ALA A 115 31.63 -16.68 -7.28
CA ALA A 115 31.79 -18.13 -7.25
C ALA A 115 31.81 -18.71 -8.67
N ARG A 116 30.90 -18.27 -9.55
CA ARG A 116 30.87 -18.70 -10.95
C ARG A 116 32.13 -18.27 -11.70
N ARG A 117 32.61 -17.05 -11.45
CA ARG A 117 33.84 -16.53 -12.07
C ARG A 117 35.04 -17.41 -11.69
N LEU A 118 35.20 -17.73 -10.42
CA LEU A 118 36.27 -18.61 -9.94
C LEU A 118 36.18 -20.01 -10.54
N THR A 119 34.98 -20.59 -10.66
CA THR A 119 34.79 -21.88 -11.33
C THR A 119 35.22 -21.82 -12.79
N VAL A 120 34.77 -20.80 -13.53
CA VAL A 120 35.09 -20.63 -14.96
C VAL A 120 36.58 -20.37 -15.17
N GLU A 121 37.22 -19.55 -14.32
CA GLU A 121 38.66 -19.32 -14.35
C GLU A 121 39.44 -20.63 -14.14
N GLY A 122 39.01 -21.48 -13.19
CA GLY A 122 39.61 -22.79 -12.95
C GLY A 122 39.43 -23.76 -14.14
N GLU A 123 38.23 -23.83 -14.71
CA GLU A 123 37.97 -24.63 -15.91
C GLU A 123 38.79 -24.16 -17.11
N LEU A 124 38.94 -22.84 -17.28
CA LEU A 124 39.72 -22.26 -18.35
C LEU A 124 41.21 -22.58 -18.20
N ALA A 125 41.75 -22.46 -16.98
CA ALA A 125 43.14 -22.82 -16.70
C ALA A 125 43.41 -24.31 -17.00
N ALA A 126 42.49 -25.20 -16.60
CA ALA A 126 42.60 -26.63 -16.91
C ALA A 126 42.56 -26.92 -18.42
N LYS A 127 41.64 -26.26 -19.16
CA LYS A 127 41.55 -26.39 -20.62
C LYS A 127 42.80 -25.86 -21.33
N LEU A 128 43.36 -24.75 -20.87
CA LEU A 128 44.60 -24.20 -21.40
C LEU A 128 45.76 -25.19 -21.19
N ALA A 129 45.94 -25.72 -19.99
CA ALA A 129 46.97 -26.72 -19.71
C ALA A 129 46.82 -27.99 -20.58
N GLN A 130 45.58 -28.47 -20.78
CA GLN A 130 45.31 -29.60 -21.66
C GLN A 130 45.63 -29.29 -23.14
N ALA A 131 45.27 -28.10 -23.62
CA ALA A 131 45.58 -27.66 -24.96
C ALA A 131 47.09 -27.54 -25.18
N GLU A 132 47.82 -26.96 -24.23
CA GLU A 132 49.29 -26.87 -24.25
C GLU A 132 49.95 -28.25 -24.31
N ALA A 133 49.50 -29.21 -23.48
CA ALA A 133 49.98 -30.58 -23.50
C ALA A 133 49.70 -31.29 -24.84
N THR A 134 48.52 -31.05 -25.42
CA THR A 134 48.15 -31.58 -26.73
C THR A 134 49.05 -31.00 -27.83
N ILE A 135 49.24 -29.67 -27.84
CA ILE A 135 50.12 -28.98 -28.79
C ILE A 135 51.56 -29.52 -28.68
N ALA A 136 52.08 -29.70 -27.46
CA ALA A 136 53.41 -30.25 -27.24
C ALA A 136 53.53 -31.68 -27.80
N THR A 137 52.52 -32.52 -27.57
CA THR A 137 52.49 -33.91 -28.08
C THR A 137 52.40 -33.95 -29.60
N THR A 138 51.50 -33.15 -30.20
CA THR A 138 51.36 -33.06 -31.66
C THR A 138 52.64 -32.51 -32.31
N LYS A 139 53.28 -31.51 -31.69
CA LYS A 139 54.57 -30.98 -32.16
C LYS A 139 55.65 -32.07 -32.12
N ALA A 140 55.76 -32.81 -31.03
CA ALA A 140 56.74 -33.88 -30.91
C ALA A 140 56.52 -34.96 -31.99
N SER A 141 55.28 -35.41 -32.18
CA SER A 141 54.92 -36.39 -33.23
C SER A 141 55.22 -35.86 -34.64
N ALA A 142 54.88 -34.61 -34.93
CA ALA A 142 55.18 -33.98 -36.21
C ALA A 142 56.70 -33.93 -36.47
N MET A 143 57.51 -33.56 -35.48
CA MET A 143 58.97 -33.56 -35.61
C MET A 143 59.54 -34.96 -35.82
N THR A 144 59.01 -35.99 -35.15
CA THR A 144 59.39 -37.39 -35.40
C THR A 144 59.05 -37.82 -36.83
N ASN A 145 57.87 -37.47 -37.33
CA ASN A 145 57.46 -37.80 -38.70
C ASN A 145 58.36 -37.09 -39.74
N VAL A 146 58.72 -35.83 -39.51
CA VAL A 146 59.67 -35.08 -40.36
C VAL A 146 61.04 -35.74 -40.35
N ARG A 147 61.55 -36.18 -39.20
CA ARG A 147 62.82 -36.91 -39.10
C ARG A 147 62.80 -38.22 -39.89
N SER A 148 61.74 -39.01 -39.74
CA SER A 148 61.59 -40.28 -40.48
C SER A 148 61.53 -40.04 -41.98
N LEU A 149 60.63 -39.16 -42.44
CA LEU A 149 60.47 -38.85 -43.86
C LEU A 149 61.74 -38.23 -44.46
N GLY A 150 62.41 -37.34 -43.70
CA GLY A 150 63.67 -36.73 -44.10
C GLY A 150 64.78 -37.77 -44.29
N SER A 151 64.88 -38.74 -43.37
CA SER A 151 65.83 -39.86 -43.48
C SER A 151 65.53 -40.73 -44.70
N ASP A 152 64.26 -41.10 -44.92
CA ASP A 152 63.85 -41.92 -46.07
C ASP A 152 64.17 -41.22 -47.41
N VAL A 153 63.86 -39.92 -47.50
CA VAL A 153 64.16 -39.10 -48.68
C VAL A 153 65.67 -38.95 -48.89
N ALA A 154 66.45 -38.73 -47.82
CA ALA A 154 67.91 -38.64 -47.90
C ALA A 154 68.53 -39.95 -48.41
N VAL A 155 68.11 -41.11 -47.88
CA VAL A 155 68.55 -42.43 -48.37
C VAL A 155 68.21 -42.61 -49.84
N ALA A 156 66.97 -42.27 -50.25
CA ALA A 156 66.53 -42.39 -51.63
C ALA A 156 67.35 -41.53 -52.59
N ILE A 157 67.65 -40.28 -52.22
CA ILE A 157 68.45 -39.34 -53.03
C ILE A 157 69.90 -39.84 -53.15
N VAL A 158 70.54 -40.23 -52.04
CA VAL A 158 71.94 -40.70 -52.06
C VAL A 158 72.04 -41.98 -52.90
N THR A 159 71.14 -42.94 -52.71
CA THR A 159 71.11 -44.19 -53.50
C THR A 159 70.97 -43.90 -54.99
N LYS A 160 70.14 -42.91 -55.38
CA LYS A 160 69.97 -42.50 -56.78
C LYS A 160 71.21 -41.82 -57.38
N LEU A 161 72.01 -41.11 -56.58
CA LEU A 161 73.19 -40.36 -57.05
C LEU A 161 74.48 -41.21 -57.07
N THR A 162 74.68 -42.06 -56.06
CA THR A 162 75.94 -42.82 -55.87
C THR A 162 75.81 -44.30 -56.25
N GLY A 163 74.59 -44.82 -56.41
CA GLY A 163 74.32 -46.23 -56.68
C GLY A 163 74.51 -47.16 -55.47
N GLN A 164 74.91 -46.64 -54.32
CA GLN A 164 75.02 -47.37 -53.05
C GLN A 164 74.13 -46.73 -51.99
N ALA A 165 73.36 -47.55 -51.28
CA ALA A 165 72.54 -47.08 -50.18
C ALA A 165 73.42 -46.79 -48.94
N PRO A 166 73.36 -45.58 -48.36
CA PRO A 166 74.02 -45.31 -47.08
C PRO A 166 73.36 -46.12 -45.97
N SER A 167 74.07 -46.35 -44.86
CA SER A 167 73.47 -47.04 -43.73
C SER A 167 72.33 -46.19 -43.13
N ALA A 168 71.27 -46.85 -42.65
CA ALA A 168 70.13 -46.16 -42.05
C ALA A 168 70.54 -45.30 -40.85
N THR A 169 71.57 -45.71 -40.13
CA THR A 169 72.13 -44.98 -38.98
C THR A 169 72.78 -43.67 -39.41
N GLU A 170 73.66 -43.69 -40.42
CA GLU A 170 74.34 -42.49 -40.94
C GLU A 170 73.34 -41.47 -41.52
N ALA A 171 72.31 -41.93 -42.24
CA ALA A 171 71.28 -41.06 -42.78
C ALA A 171 70.46 -40.38 -41.68
N SER A 172 70.10 -41.12 -40.62
CA SER A 172 69.34 -40.57 -39.49
C SER A 172 70.15 -39.54 -38.68
N GLU A 173 71.43 -39.80 -38.42
CA GLU A 173 72.32 -38.91 -37.68
C GLU A 173 72.59 -37.59 -38.44
N ALA A 174 72.73 -37.67 -39.76
CA ALA A 174 72.89 -36.48 -40.60
C ALA A 174 71.64 -35.59 -40.59
N VAL A 175 70.44 -36.18 -40.64
CA VAL A 175 69.17 -35.45 -40.53
C VAL A 175 69.03 -34.82 -39.15
N ASP A 176 69.43 -35.52 -38.08
CA ASP A 176 69.42 -34.98 -36.72
C ASP A 176 70.35 -33.80 -36.53
N GLN A 177 71.56 -33.86 -37.10
CA GLN A 177 72.50 -32.73 -37.06
C GLN A 177 71.93 -31.48 -37.72
N VAL A 178 71.16 -31.63 -38.80
CA VAL A 178 70.52 -30.51 -39.49
C VAL A 178 69.34 -29.97 -38.68
N LEU A 179 68.49 -30.85 -38.15
CA LEU A 179 67.34 -30.46 -37.31
C LEU A 179 67.77 -29.80 -35.99
N ALA A 180 68.91 -30.19 -35.41
CA ALA A 180 69.46 -29.58 -34.21
C ALA A 180 70.04 -28.17 -34.44
N ARG A 181 70.26 -27.78 -35.70
CA ARG A 181 70.86 -26.49 -36.09
C ARG A 181 69.80 -25.42 -36.43
N SER A 182 68.53 -25.79 -36.56
CA SER A 182 67.37 -24.94 -36.88
C SER A 182 66.48 -24.71 -35.66
#